data_AF-A0A0F9ELN1-F1
#
_entry.id   AF-A0A0F9ELN1-F1
#
_cell.length_a   1.000
_cell.length_b   1.000
_cell.length_c   1.000
_cell.angle_alpha   90.00
_cell.angle_beta   90.00
_cell.angle_gamma   90.00
#
_symmetry.space_group_name_H-M   'P 1'
#
loop_
_entity.id
_entity.type
_entity.pdbx_description
1 polymer ?
#
loop_
_entity_poly.entity_id
_entity_poly.type
_entity_poly.pdbx_seq_one_letter_code
_entity_poly.pdbx_strand_id
1 'polypeptide(L)'
;MEGAGDLDKLPKNIGVEPTIITGFEALGRGHELNRIRTLFADIAATFGPEVLKEYVKIGDALRKFATGHNVDIEDLFKTEDEVAKARAEARQQEMQRMMLEKAAGPVAGAATKGIADKANAT
;
A
#
# COMPACT_ATOMS: atom_id res chain seq x y z
N MET A 1 -12.63 34.91 -36.71
CA MET A 1 -11.39 35.62 -37.06
C MET A 1 -10.25 34.96 -36.32
N GLU A 2 -9.19 34.67 -37.05
CA GLU A 2 -8.11 33.75 -36.70
C GLU A 2 -7.27 34.16 -35.48
N GLY A 3 -6.66 33.15 -34.87
CA GLY A 3 -5.60 33.24 -33.87
C GLY A 3 -4.80 31.94 -33.81
N ALA A 4 -4.46 31.39 -34.98
CA ALA A 4 -3.65 30.18 -35.13
C ALA A 4 -2.17 30.55 -35.18
N GLY A 5 -1.50 30.50 -34.04
CA GLY A 5 -0.04 30.43 -33.95
C GLY A 5 0.36 28.99 -33.62
N ASP A 6 1.11 28.37 -34.53
CA ASP A 6 1.94 27.17 -34.30
C ASP A 6 1.27 25.78 -34.20
N LEU A 7 0.40 25.45 -35.17
CA LEU A 7 0.17 24.03 -35.53
C LEU A 7 0.99 23.67 -36.76
N ASP A 8 2.32 23.70 -36.60
CA ASP A 8 3.22 23.32 -37.68
C ASP A 8 3.28 21.79 -37.80
N LYS A 9 2.68 21.28 -38.91
CA LYS A 9 2.88 19.96 -39.55
C LYS A 9 2.08 18.76 -39.03
N LEU A 10 0.75 18.80 -39.18
CA LEU A 10 -0.02 17.57 -39.39
C LEU A 10 0.00 17.20 -40.89
N PRO A 11 0.26 15.93 -41.26
CA PRO A 11 0.27 15.50 -42.65
C PRO A 11 -1.12 15.70 -43.28
N LYS A 12 -1.19 16.54 -44.33
CA LYS A 12 -2.42 17.05 -44.98
C LYS A 12 -3.27 15.98 -45.68
N ASN A 13 -2.90 14.71 -45.54
CA ASN A 13 -3.41 13.55 -46.27
C ASN A 13 -4.05 12.50 -45.35
N ILE A 14 -4.16 12.79 -44.05
CA ILE A 14 -5.02 12.06 -43.12
C ILE A 14 -6.09 13.05 -42.68
N GLY A 15 -7.35 12.78 -43.01
CA GLY A 15 -8.48 13.57 -42.53
C GLY A 15 -8.56 13.47 -41.01
N VAL A 16 -7.87 14.36 -40.31
CA VAL A 16 -7.94 14.48 -38.85
C VAL A 16 -9.08 15.41 -38.52
N GLU A 17 -10.26 14.84 -38.31
CA GLU A 17 -11.38 15.59 -37.73
C GLU A 17 -11.14 15.69 -36.21
N PRO A 18 -10.86 16.88 -35.67
CA PRO A 18 -10.70 17.03 -34.23
C PRO A 18 -12.06 16.83 -33.56
N THR A 19 -12.21 15.77 -32.77
CA THR A 19 -13.34 15.69 -31.84
C THR A 19 -13.07 16.64 -30.68
N ILE A 20 -13.83 17.73 -30.61
CA ILE A 20 -13.71 18.74 -29.57
C ILE A 20 -14.36 18.22 -28.29
N ILE A 21 -13.57 17.58 -27.43
CA ILE A 21 -14.00 17.12 -26.11
C ILE A 21 -13.88 18.32 -25.16
N THR A 22 -15.00 18.98 -24.85
CA THR A 22 -15.03 20.09 -23.87
C THR A 22 -15.82 19.67 -22.65
N GLY A 23 -15.19 19.64 -21.48
CA GLY A 23 -15.85 19.26 -20.23
C GLY A 23 -14.87 18.67 -19.21
N PHE A 24 -15.35 18.48 -17.98
CA PHE A 24 -14.63 17.94 -16.81
C PHE A 24 -13.78 16.68 -17.09
N GLU A 25 -14.12 15.91 -18.14
CA GLU A 25 -13.37 14.75 -18.62
C GLU A 25 -11.98 15.09 -19.22
N ALA A 26 -11.75 16.32 -19.68
CA ALA A 26 -10.43 16.78 -20.14
C ALA A 26 -9.42 16.94 -18.99
N LEU A 27 -9.90 16.95 -17.73
CA LEU A 27 -9.09 17.02 -16.52
C LEU A 27 -8.91 15.62 -15.89
N GLY A 28 -8.76 14.59 -16.73
CA GLY A 28 -8.83 13.15 -16.39
C GLY A 28 -7.97 12.62 -15.24
N ARG A 29 -7.13 13.45 -14.59
CA ARG A 29 -6.39 13.12 -13.37
C ARG A 29 -7.29 12.96 -12.14
N GLY A 30 -8.25 13.87 -11.94
CA GLY A 30 -9.19 13.79 -10.81
C GLY A 30 -10.22 12.68 -10.97
N HIS A 31 -10.63 12.45 -12.22
CA HIS A 31 -11.58 11.38 -12.54
C HIS A 31 -10.96 9.98 -12.38
N GLU A 32 -9.69 9.81 -12.75
CA GLU A 32 -8.98 8.53 -12.56
C GLU A 32 -8.79 8.20 -11.08
N LEU A 33 -8.37 9.18 -10.28
CA LEU A 33 -8.25 9.02 -8.83
C LEU A 33 -9.59 8.62 -8.19
N ASN A 34 -10.68 9.27 -8.61
CA ASN A 34 -12.02 8.93 -8.12
C ASN A 34 -12.44 7.52 -8.52
N ARG A 35 -12.16 7.07 -9.76
CA ARG A 35 -12.45 5.68 -10.18
C ARG A 35 -11.70 4.65 -9.34
N ILE A 36 -10.40 4.89 -9.10
CA ILE A 36 -9.59 4.01 -8.25
C ILE A 36 -10.16 3.98 -6.83
N ARG A 37 -10.48 5.14 -6.25
CA ARG A 37 -11.05 5.21 -4.90
C ARG A 37 -12.39 4.48 -4.78
N THR A 38 -13.29 4.67 -5.75
CA THR A 38 -14.59 3.98 -5.78
C THR A 38 -14.41 2.47 -5.91
N LEU A 39 -13.53 2.01 -6.80
CA LEU A 39 -13.23 0.58 -6.96
C LEU A 39 -12.76 -0.06 -5.64
N PHE A 40 -11.84 0.60 -4.92
CA PHE A 40 -11.36 0.10 -3.63
C PHE A 40 -12.47 0.07 -2.57
N ALA A 41 -13.35 1.08 -2.55
CA ALA A 41 -14.50 1.11 -1.66
C ALA A 41 -15.49 -0.03 -1.98
N ASP A 42 -15.77 -0.29 -3.25
CA ASP A 42 -16.67 -1.34 -3.71
C ASP A 42 -16.12 -2.74 -3.39
N ILE A 43 -14.82 -2.95 -3.58
CA ILE A 43 -14.17 -4.23 -3.21
C ILE A 43 -14.21 -4.41 -1.69
N ALA A 44 -13.91 -3.37 -0.90
CA ALA A 44 -13.98 -3.44 0.56
C ALA A 44 -15.40 -3.77 1.03
N ALA A 45 -16.42 -3.19 0.40
CA ALA A 45 -17.83 -3.42 0.72
C ALA A 45 -18.30 -4.83 0.33
N THR A 46 -17.82 -5.35 -0.81
CA THR A 46 -18.29 -6.63 -1.37
C THR A 46 -17.58 -7.83 -0.77
N PHE A 47 -16.26 -7.74 -0.61
CA PHE A 47 -15.40 -8.87 -0.22
C PHE A 47 -14.77 -8.71 1.16
N GLY A 48 -14.95 -7.53 1.79
CA GLY A 48 -14.33 -7.20 3.06
C GLY A 48 -12.89 -6.70 2.93
N PRO A 49 -12.38 -6.01 3.97
CA PRO A 49 -11.05 -5.40 3.96
C PRO A 49 -9.90 -6.42 3.94
N GLU A 50 -10.16 -7.68 4.28
CA GLU A 50 -9.13 -8.73 4.31
C GLU A 50 -8.70 -9.16 2.91
N VAL A 51 -9.66 -9.25 1.97
CA VAL A 51 -9.37 -9.59 0.56
C VAL A 51 -8.51 -8.52 -0.11
N LEU A 52 -8.70 -7.25 0.26
CA LEU A 52 -7.83 -6.17 -0.23
C LEU A 52 -6.38 -6.36 0.22
N LYS A 53 -6.13 -6.82 1.44
CA LYS A 53 -4.76 -7.04 1.94
C LYS A 53 -4.05 -8.21 1.24
N GLU A 54 -4.81 -9.22 0.84
CA GLU A 54 -4.27 -10.44 0.22
C GLU A 54 -4.00 -10.24 -1.28
N TYR A 55 -4.90 -9.56 -2.00
CA TYR A 55 -4.83 -9.47 -3.46
C TYR A 55 -4.32 -8.13 -3.98
N VAL A 56 -4.28 -7.07 -3.16
CA VAL A 56 -3.77 -5.76 -3.59
C VAL A 56 -2.30 -5.61 -3.22
N LYS A 57 -1.48 -5.36 -4.24
CA LYS A 57 -0.13 -4.83 -4.07
C LYS A 57 -0.21 -3.39 -3.60
N ILE A 58 -0.12 -3.21 -2.29
CA ILE A 58 -0.23 -1.88 -1.65
C ILE A 58 0.78 -0.88 -2.24
N GLY A 59 1.99 -1.31 -2.59
CA GLY A 59 3.00 -0.44 -3.23
C GLY A 59 2.57 0.09 -4.59
N ASP A 60 2.00 -0.75 -5.45
CA ASP A 60 1.47 -0.34 -6.76
C ASP A 60 0.23 0.54 -6.65
N ALA A 61 -0.64 0.26 -5.69
CA ALA A 61 -1.81 1.09 -5.41
C ALA A 61 -1.37 2.50 -5.01
N LEU A 62 -0.45 2.62 -4.05
CA LEU A 62 0.10 3.89 -3.60
C LEU A 62 0.76 4.69 -4.73
N ARG A 63 1.52 4.03 -5.62
CA ARG A 63 2.06 4.65 -6.86
C ARG A 63 0.97 5.26 -7.74
N LYS A 64 -0.12 4.52 -7.99
CA LYS A 64 -1.23 5.03 -8.80
C LYS A 64 -1.95 6.21 -8.14
N PHE A 65 -2.13 6.17 -6.81
CA PHE A 65 -2.66 7.30 -6.05
C PHE A 65 -1.74 8.52 -6.14
N ALA A 66 -0.44 8.32 -5.98
CA ALA A 66 0.58 9.37 -6.07
C ALA A 66 0.62 10.06 -7.44
N THR A 67 0.58 9.28 -8.52
CA THR A 67 0.46 9.81 -9.89
C THR A 67 -0.83 10.62 -10.08
N GLY A 68 -1.95 10.17 -9.48
CA GLY A 68 -3.21 10.91 -9.47
C GLY A 68 -3.14 12.24 -8.72
N HIS A 69 -2.30 12.32 -7.67
CA HIS A 69 -2.05 13.53 -6.87
C HIS A 69 -0.90 14.40 -7.39
N ASN A 70 -0.22 13.98 -8.46
CA ASN A 70 0.96 14.66 -8.99
C ASN A 70 2.09 14.82 -7.95
N VAL A 71 2.24 13.81 -7.08
CA VAL A 71 3.26 13.73 -6.03
C VAL A 71 4.25 12.62 -6.38
N ASP A 72 5.54 12.95 -6.36
CA ASP A 72 6.60 11.95 -6.47
C ASP A 72 6.77 11.23 -5.13
N ILE A 73 6.61 9.91 -5.15
CA ILE A 73 6.65 9.08 -3.95
C ILE A 73 7.91 8.26 -3.79
N GLU A 74 8.87 8.43 -4.71
CA GLU A 74 10.12 7.64 -4.74
C GLU A 74 10.93 7.80 -3.45
N ASP A 75 10.87 8.95 -2.79
CA ASP A 75 11.56 9.21 -1.51
C ASP A 75 10.65 9.01 -0.28
N LEU A 76 9.33 8.96 -0.48
CA LEU A 76 8.35 8.93 0.62
C LEU A 76 7.94 7.52 1.06
N PHE A 77 8.17 6.51 0.21
CA PHE A 77 7.71 5.15 0.47
C PHE A 77 8.83 4.14 0.25
N LYS A 78 8.89 3.17 1.17
CA LYS A 78 9.84 2.05 1.10
C LYS A 78 9.66 1.29 -0.22
N THR A 79 10.78 0.95 -0.84
CA THR A 79 10.78 0.08 -2.02
C THR A 79 10.23 -1.31 -1.68
N GLU A 80 9.78 -2.06 -2.68
CA GLU A 80 9.25 -3.42 -2.45
C GLU A 80 10.29 -4.35 -1.82
N ASP A 81 11.57 -4.14 -2.14
CA ASP A 81 12.69 -4.86 -1.54
C ASP A 81 12.85 -4.53 -0.05
N GLU A 82 12.81 -3.24 0.31
CA GLU A 82 12.87 -2.80 1.70
C GLU A 82 11.67 -3.29 2.53
N VAL A 83 10.48 -3.34 1.92
CA VAL A 83 9.28 -3.88 2.57
C VAL A 83 9.39 -5.40 2.77
N ALA A 84 9.93 -6.13 1.78
CA ALA A 84 10.16 -7.56 1.89
C ALA A 84 11.19 -7.89 2.98
N LYS A 85 12.29 -7.14 3.02
CA LYS A 85 13.31 -7.25 4.06
C LYS A 85 12.74 -6.93 5.44
N ALA A 86 12.01 -5.83 5.58
CA ALA A 86 11.35 -5.46 6.83
C ALA A 86 10.33 -6.52 7.29
N ARG A 87 9.58 -7.14 6.36
CA ARG A 87 8.68 -8.27 6.67
C ARG A 87 9.44 -9.50 7.14
N ALA A 88 10.58 -9.82 6.52
CA ALA A 88 11.43 -10.93 6.94
C ALA A 88 12.02 -10.70 8.33
N GLU A 89 12.53 -9.50 8.59
CA GLU A 89 13.04 -9.09 9.91
C GLU A 89 11.93 -9.13 10.97
N ALA A 90 10.73 -8.63 10.66
CA ALA A 90 9.59 -8.69 11.57
C ALA A 90 9.21 -10.14 11.93
N ARG A 91 9.17 -11.05 10.94
CA ARG A 91 8.92 -12.48 11.18
C ARG A 91 10.00 -13.11 12.06
N GLN A 92 11.25 -12.75 11.85
CA GLN A 92 12.36 -13.27 12.66
C GLN A 92 12.26 -12.76 14.10
N GLN A 93 11.92 -11.49 14.31
CA GLN A 93 11.70 -10.92 15.63
C GLN A 93 10.50 -11.56 16.35
N GLU A 94 9.41 -11.83 15.62
CA GLU A 94 8.24 -12.50 16.18
C GLU A 94 8.57 -13.93 16.64
N MET A 95 9.30 -14.69 15.84
CA MET A 95 9.78 -16.02 16.24
C MET A 95 10.70 -15.96 17.46
N GLN A 96 11.60 -14.98 17.51
CA GLN A 96 12.52 -14.82 18.64
C GLN A 96 11.79 -14.46 19.93
N ARG A 97 10.76 -13.60 19.85
CA ARG A 97 9.86 -13.29 20.98
C ARG A 97 9.12 -14.54 21.47
N MET A 98 8.55 -15.32 20.56
CA MET A 98 7.85 -16.55 20.91
C MET A 98 8.77 -17.57 21.58
N MET A 99 10.03 -17.69 21.13
CA MET A 99 11.01 -18.57 21.75
C MET A 99 11.41 -18.09 23.15
N LEU A 100 11.63 -16.79 23.35
CA LEU A 100 11.92 -16.21 24.66
C LEU A 100 10.76 -16.42 25.64
N GLU A 101 9.53 -16.23 25.18
CA GLU A 101 8.33 -16.42 25.99
C GLU A 101 8.16 -17.90 26.42
N LYS A 102 8.41 -18.83 25.48
CA LYS A 102 8.44 -20.27 25.77
C LYS A 102 9.59 -20.69 26.68
N ALA A 103 10.73 -20.02 26.63
CA ALA A 103 11.88 -20.30 27.50
C ALA A 103 11.70 -19.71 28.92
N ALA A 104 11.04 -18.56 29.03
CA ALA A 104 10.74 -17.91 30.31
C ALA A 104 9.60 -18.60 31.08
N GLY A 105 8.62 -19.18 30.38
CA GLY A 105 7.47 -19.87 30.98
C GLY A 105 7.81 -20.99 31.99
N PRO A 106 8.58 -22.02 31.62
CA PRO A 106 8.90 -23.12 32.53
C PRO A 106 9.93 -22.73 33.61
N VAL A 107 10.80 -21.74 33.36
CA VAL A 107 11.82 -21.30 34.33
C VAL A 107 11.19 -20.43 35.44
N ALA A 108 10.21 -19.58 35.10
CA ALA A 108 9.46 -18.80 36.10
C ALA A 108 8.57 -19.69 36.99
N GLY A 109 7.95 -20.73 36.43
CA GLY A 109 7.15 -21.70 37.19
C GLY A 109 7.97 -22.62 38.09
N ALA A 110 9.18 -23.01 37.67
CA ALA A 110 10.08 -23.84 38.48
C ALA A 110 10.75 -23.06 39.62
N ALA A 111 11.17 -21.81 39.37
CA ALA A 111 11.76 -20.96 40.39
C ALA A 111 10.75 -20.58 41.48
N THR A 112 9.52 -20.23 41.12
CA THR A 112 8.47 -19.91 42.10
C THR A 112 8.08 -21.11 42.95
N LYS A 113 8.02 -22.32 42.37
CA LYS A 113 7.72 -23.55 43.12
C LYS A 113 8.87 -23.94 44.06
N GLY A 114 10.13 -23.80 43.66
CA GLY A 114 11.29 -24.09 44.50
C GLY A 114 11.50 -23.11 45.67
N ILE A 115 11.05 -21.86 45.51
CA ILE A 115 11.09 -20.84 46.58
C ILE A 115 9.90 -20.99 47.54
N ALA A 116 8.70 -21.32 47.03
CA ALA A 116 7.52 -21.58 47.85
C ALA A 116 7.68 -22.82 48.73
N ASP A 117 8.34 -23.87 48.24
CA ASP A 117 8.59 -25.10 49.01
C ASP A 117 9.58 -24.86 50.17
N LYS A 118 10.59 -23.99 49.97
CA LYS A 118 11.54 -23.59 51.02
C LYS A 118 10.99 -22.60 52.04
N ALA A 119 9.97 -21.82 51.68
CA ALA A 119 9.35 -20.85 52.59
C ALA A 119 8.33 -21.48 53.55
N ASN A 120 7.87 -22.71 53.27
CA ASN A 120 6.88 -23.42 54.10
C ASN A 120 7.51 -24.51 55.00
N ALA A 121 8.84 -24.54 55.11
CA ALA A 121 9.59 -25.55 55.86
C ALA A 121 10.44 -24.99 57.01
N THR A 122 10.16 -23.76 57.46
CA THR A 122 10.73 -23.10 58.65
C THR A 122 9.62 -22.56 59.52
#